data_AF-A0A1Q8A221-F1
#
_entry.id   AF-A0A1Q8A221-F1
#
_cell.length_a   1.000
_cell.length_b   1.000
_cell.length_c   1.000
_cell.angle_alpha   90.00
_cell.angle_beta   90.00
_cell.angle_gamma   90.00
#
_symmetry.space_group_name_H-M   'P 1'
#
loop_
_entity.id
_entity.type
_entity.pdbx_description
1 polymer ?
#
loop_
_entity_poly.entity_id
_entity_poly.type
_entity_poly.pdbx_seq_one_letter_code
_entity_poly.pdbx_strand_id
1 'polypeptide(L)'
;MNNNEVIAILNDLIETCKDGQESFRVAAESIHNSEFRRLFNIFSQQRAQFISELQAEVHRLGGEASKAGKTGPLHRTWINLKTTVARDEGSVILECQREEEASVNDYQEALKADLPLDVQYVVKRQYMDIKDAYDRIRILQRAA
;
A
#
# COMPACT_ATOMS: atom_id res chain seq x y z
N MET A 1 -22.47 -5.11 8.78
CA MET A 1 -21.99 -4.11 7.80
C MET A 1 -22.76 -4.27 6.49
N ASN A 2 -23.04 -3.20 5.74
CA ASN A 2 -23.67 -3.29 4.41
C ASN A 2 -22.63 -3.18 3.28
N ASN A 3 -23.01 -3.53 2.05
CA ASN A 3 -22.07 -3.52 0.91
C ASN A 3 -21.42 -2.15 0.67
N ASN A 4 -22.13 -1.04 0.89
CA ASN A 4 -21.56 0.30 0.67
C ASN A 4 -20.46 0.63 1.69
N GLU A 5 -20.61 0.20 2.94
CA GLU A 5 -19.58 0.33 3.97
C GLU A 5 -18.34 -0.52 3.64
N VAL A 6 -18.53 -1.75 3.16
CA VAL A 6 -17.43 -2.61 2.70
C VAL A 6 -16.73 -1.98 1.49
N ILE A 7 -17.48 -1.50 0.50
CA ILE A 7 -16.94 -0.83 -0.69
C ILE A 7 -16.14 0.41 -0.32
N ALA A 8 -16.56 1.20 0.66
CA ALA A 8 -15.81 2.36 1.14
C ALA A 8 -14.44 1.93 1.69
N ILE A 9 -14.40 0.93 2.57
CA ILE A 9 -13.16 0.38 3.12
C ILE A 9 -12.23 -0.14 2.00
N LEU A 10 -12.78 -0.88 1.03
CA LEU A 10 -11.97 -1.40 -0.08
C LEU A 10 -11.42 -0.29 -0.98
N ASN A 11 -12.19 0.78 -1.21
CA ASN A 11 -11.70 1.94 -1.96
C ASN A 11 -10.58 2.67 -1.21
N ASP A 12 -10.65 2.75 0.13
CA ASP A 12 -9.56 3.32 0.93
C ASP A 12 -8.28 2.47 0.77
N LEU A 13 -8.39 1.15 0.87
CA LEU A 13 -7.25 0.23 0.65
C LEU A 13 -6.70 0.28 -0.79
N ILE A 14 -7.56 0.49 -1.79
CA ILE A 14 -7.14 0.68 -3.19
C ILE A 14 -6.26 1.93 -3.31
N GLU A 15 -6.65 3.03 -2.68
CA GLU A 15 -5.86 4.26 -2.70
C GLU A 15 -4.54 4.10 -1.93
N THR A 16 -4.54 3.44 -0.76
CA THR A 16 -3.29 3.05 -0.05
C THR A 16 -2.36 2.26 -0.98
N CYS A 17 -2.90 1.31 -1.76
CA CYS A 17 -2.08 0.54 -2.70
C CYS A 17 -1.60 1.36 -3.89
N LYS A 18 -2.39 2.31 -4.41
CA LYS A 18 -1.96 3.21 -5.50
C LYS A 18 -0.82 4.11 -5.05
N ASP A 19 -0.93 4.66 -3.85
CA ASP A 19 0.11 5.48 -3.24
C ASP A 19 1.39 4.65 -3.07
N GLY A 20 1.29 3.45 -2.48
CA GLY A 20 2.42 2.53 -2.33
C GLY A 20 3.04 2.10 -3.67
N GLN A 21 2.23 1.83 -4.69
CA GLN A 21 2.69 1.46 -6.03
C GLN A 21 3.59 2.55 -6.63
N GLU A 22 3.11 3.80 -6.62
CA GLU A 22 3.83 4.95 -7.16
C GLU A 22 5.07 5.25 -6.32
N SER A 23 4.96 5.19 -4.99
CA SER A 23 6.07 5.40 -4.08
C SER A 23 7.22 4.43 -4.34
N PHE A 24 6.94 3.13 -4.40
CA PHE A 24 7.97 2.14 -4.71
C PHE A 24 8.56 2.30 -6.12
N ARG A 25 7.75 2.69 -7.11
CA ARG A 25 8.24 2.97 -8.46
C ARG A 25 9.24 4.11 -8.46
N VAL A 26 8.89 5.23 -7.83
CA VAL A 26 9.74 6.42 -7.72
C VAL A 26 11.01 6.11 -6.91
N ALA A 27 10.90 5.35 -5.83
CA ALA A 27 12.05 4.95 -5.03
C ALA A 27 13.03 4.06 -5.81
N ALA A 28 12.53 3.12 -6.63
CA ALA A 28 13.36 2.28 -7.48
C ALA A 28 14.11 3.08 -8.58
N GLU A 29 13.52 4.18 -9.06
CA GLU A 29 14.18 5.10 -10.00
C GLU A 29 15.32 5.88 -9.34
N SER A 30 15.20 6.12 -8.03
CA SER A 30 16.05 7.04 -7.27
C SER A 30 17.21 6.37 -6.53
N ILE A 31 17.18 5.04 -6.36
CA ILE A 31 18.20 4.28 -5.61
C ILE A 31 19.19 3.62 -6.57
N HIS A 32 20.50 3.72 -6.29
CA HIS A 32 21.60 3.05 -6.97
C HIS A 32 21.82 1.62 -6.48
N ASN A 33 21.63 1.35 -5.17
CA ASN A 33 21.71 0.00 -4.61
C ASN A 33 20.80 -1.00 -5.37
N SER A 34 21.41 -1.98 -6.04
CA SER A 34 20.70 -2.90 -6.93
C SER A 34 19.68 -3.80 -6.22
N GLU A 35 19.94 -4.17 -4.96
CA GLU A 35 19.03 -5.00 -4.16
C GLU A 35 17.78 -4.22 -3.77
N PHE A 36 17.94 -2.99 -3.26
CA PHE A 36 16.80 -2.12 -2.97
C PHE A 36 15.99 -1.78 -4.22
N ARG A 37 16.66 -1.45 -5.33
CA ARG A 37 16.00 -1.19 -6.61
C ARG A 37 15.14 -2.38 -7.05
N ARG A 38 15.68 -3.60 -6.97
CA ARG A 38 14.95 -4.83 -7.31
C ARG A 38 13.76 -5.03 -6.37
N LEU A 39 13.98 -4.88 -5.08
CA LEU A 39 12.96 -5.06 -4.05
C LEU A 39 11.78 -4.10 -4.24
N PHE A 40 12.04 -2.82 -4.48
CA PHE A 40 11.01 -1.81 -4.70
C PHE A 40 10.24 -2.04 -6.00
N ASN A 41 10.89 -2.49 -7.08
CA ASN A 41 10.16 -2.90 -8.29
C ASN A 41 9.20 -4.08 -8.03
N ILE A 42 9.61 -5.06 -7.22
CA ILE A 42 8.75 -6.19 -6.83
C ILE A 42 7.54 -5.68 -6.03
N PHE A 43 7.75 -4.80 -5.05
CA PHE A 43 6.64 -4.26 -4.26
C PHE A 43 5.70 -3.37 -5.06
N SER A 44 6.21 -2.56 -5.99
CA SER A 44 5.36 -1.78 -6.91
C SER A 44 4.42 -2.68 -7.72
N GLN A 45 4.93 -3.79 -8.28
CA GLN A 45 4.11 -4.77 -9.01
C GLN A 45 3.10 -5.48 -8.10
N GLN A 46 3.50 -5.83 -6.88
CA GLN A 46 2.61 -6.43 -5.90
C GLN A 46 1.44 -5.49 -5.55
N ARG A 47 1.70 -4.19 -5.35
CA ARG A 47 0.64 -3.20 -5.10
C ARG A 47 -0.33 -3.08 -6.28
N ALA A 48 0.17 -3.15 -7.52
CA ALA A 48 -0.69 -3.19 -8.72
C ALA A 48 -1.62 -4.42 -8.75
N GLN A 49 -1.12 -5.58 -8.33
CA GLN A 49 -1.95 -6.78 -8.18
C GLN A 49 -3.02 -6.59 -7.09
N PHE A 50 -2.65 -6.00 -5.95
CA PHE A 50 -3.60 -5.79 -4.85
C PHE A 50 -4.73 -4.85 -5.23
N ILE A 51 -4.43 -3.77 -5.95
CA ILE A 51 -5.44 -2.87 -6.53
C ILE A 51 -6.44 -3.67 -7.36
N SER A 52 -5.95 -4.53 -8.25
CA SER A 52 -6.81 -5.31 -9.15
C SER A 52 -7.73 -6.27 -8.37
N GLU A 53 -7.20 -6.93 -7.34
CA GLU A 53 -7.97 -7.84 -6.48
C GLU A 53 -9.04 -7.10 -5.67
N LEU A 54 -8.71 -5.96 -5.07
CA LEU A 54 -9.66 -5.15 -4.31
C LEU A 54 -10.75 -4.55 -5.22
N GLN A 55 -10.39 -4.11 -6.43
CA GLN A 55 -11.35 -3.62 -7.42
C GLN A 55 -12.33 -4.72 -7.86
N ALA A 56 -11.86 -5.96 -8.00
CA ALA A 56 -12.73 -7.10 -8.30
C ALA A 56 -13.76 -7.34 -7.18
N GLU A 57 -13.35 -7.21 -5.91
CA GLU A 57 -14.27 -7.31 -4.77
C GLU A 57 -15.28 -6.16 -4.73
N VAL A 58 -14.85 -4.92 -5.00
CA VAL A 58 -15.76 -3.76 -5.11
C VAL A 58 -16.83 -4.01 -6.19
N HIS A 59 -16.43 -4.49 -7.36
CA HIS A 59 -17.36 -4.82 -8.44
C HIS A 59 -18.32 -5.95 -8.08
N ARG A 60 -17.84 -7.00 -7.41
CA ARG A 60 -18.66 -8.13 -6.95
C ARG A 60 -19.73 -7.68 -5.94
N LEU A 61 -19.43 -6.68 -5.11
CA LEU A 61 -20.36 -6.11 -4.14
C LEU A 61 -21.39 -5.14 -4.76
N GLY A 62 -21.32 -4.91 -6.08
CA GLY A 62 -22.22 -4.02 -6.82
C GLY A 62 -21.76 -2.56 -6.86
N GLY A 63 -20.51 -2.29 -6.49
CA GLY A 63 -19.90 -0.97 -6.55
C GLY A 63 -19.14 -0.71 -7.84
N GLU A 64 -18.88 0.57 -8.11
CA GLU A 64 -17.82 0.98 -9.02
C GLU A 64 -16.58 1.33 -8.20
N ALA A 65 -15.41 0.90 -8.68
CA ALA A 65 -14.14 1.38 -8.15
C ALA A 65 -14.03 2.88 -8.44
N SER A 66 -14.59 3.69 -7.54
CA SER A 66 -14.67 5.14 -7.68
C SER A 66 -13.41 5.81 -7.14
N LYS A 67 -13.13 7.02 -7.60
CA LYS A 67 -12.12 7.89 -7.00
C LYS A 67 -12.59 8.29 -5.61
N ALA A 68 -11.95 7.73 -4.58
CA ALA A 68 -12.05 8.08 -3.16
C ALA A 68 -13.45 7.95 -2.52
N GLY A 69 -13.62 6.94 -1.66
CA GLY A 69 -14.57 7.01 -0.55
C GLY A 69 -14.12 8.09 0.43
N LYS A 70 -15.04 8.94 0.91
CA LYS A 70 -14.74 10.00 1.89
C LYS A 70 -14.73 9.47 3.33
N THR A 71 -14.00 8.41 3.60
CA THR A 71 -13.91 7.81 4.95
C THR A 71 -12.53 8.04 5.54
N GLY A 72 -12.23 9.30 5.87
CA GLY A 72 -11.08 9.68 6.69
C GLY A 72 -9.95 10.36 5.92
N PRO A 73 -8.94 10.89 6.65
CA PRO A 73 -7.80 11.56 6.04
C PRO A 73 -6.94 10.51 5.32
N LEU A 74 -7.23 10.31 4.04
CA LEU A 74 -6.30 9.71 3.10
C LEU A 74 -5.04 10.60 3.08
N HIS A 75 -4.04 10.19 3.84
CA HIS A 75 -2.72 10.82 3.85
C HIS A 75 -2.06 10.48 2.53
N ARG A 76 -2.20 11.38 1.55
CA ARG A 76 -1.45 11.32 0.29
C ARG A 76 0.03 11.43 0.58
N THR A 77 0.70 10.28 0.71
CA THR A 77 2.09 10.24 1.20
C THR A 77 3.09 10.27 0.04
N TRP A 78 2.70 9.78 -1.15
CA TRP A 78 3.56 9.76 -2.34
C TRP A 78 4.05 11.15 -2.80
N ILE A 79 3.31 12.22 -2.49
CA ILE A 79 3.73 13.60 -2.78
C ILE A 79 4.96 13.97 -1.93
N ASN A 80 5.02 13.49 -0.68
CA ASN A 80 6.17 13.71 0.20
C ASN A 80 7.40 12.94 -0.29
N LEU A 81 7.24 11.71 -0.77
CA LEU A 81 8.37 10.95 -1.34
C LEU A 81 9.06 11.69 -2.49
N LYS A 82 8.30 12.32 -3.41
CA LYS A 82 8.88 13.12 -4.50
C LYS A 82 9.75 14.27 -4.00
N THR A 83 9.44 14.85 -2.84
CA THR A 83 10.28 15.89 -2.22
C THR A 83 11.50 15.32 -1.51
N THR A 84 11.41 14.12 -0.96
CA THR A 84 12.50 13.42 -0.27
C THR A 84 13.55 12.87 -1.23
N VAL A 85 13.14 12.43 -2.44
CA VAL A 85 14.02 11.97 -3.52
C VAL A 85 15.08 13.01 -3.91
N ALA A 86 14.83 14.30 -3.66
CA ALA A 86 15.79 15.36 -3.94
C ALA A 86 16.99 15.41 -2.95
N ARG A 87 17.04 14.55 -1.91
CA ARG A 87 18.06 14.59 -0.85
C ARG A 87 19.15 13.52 -1.01
N ASP A 88 18.83 12.25 -0.72
CA ASP A 88 19.76 11.12 -0.74
C ASP A 88 19.02 9.76 -0.63
N GLU A 89 19.70 8.65 -0.95
CA GLU A 89 19.10 7.30 -0.95
C GLU A 89 18.61 6.83 0.42
N GLY A 90 19.34 7.15 1.50
CA GLY A 90 18.98 6.74 2.85
C GLY A 90 17.66 7.39 3.27
N SER A 91 17.48 8.66 2.92
CA SER A 91 16.22 9.39 3.10
C SER A 91 15.07 8.76 2.29
N VAL A 92 15.32 8.32 1.05
CA VAL A 92 14.31 7.62 0.24
C VAL A 92 13.88 6.30 0.89
N ILE A 93 14.83 5.48 1.33
CA ILE A 93 14.55 4.20 2.00
C ILE A 93 13.75 4.42 3.28
N LEU A 94 14.14 5.40 4.09
CA LEU A 94 13.45 5.73 5.33
C LEU A 94 12.01 6.17 5.08
N GLU A 95 11.76 6.98 4.06
CA GLU A 95 10.41 7.41 3.72
C GLU A 95 9.55 6.24 3.22
N CYS A 96 10.09 5.37 2.36
CA CYS A 96 9.38 4.15 1.97
C CYS A 96 9.04 3.25 3.17
N GLN A 97 9.94 3.14 4.15
CA GLN A 97 9.65 2.38 5.36
C GLN A 97 8.48 2.98 6.16
N ARG A 98 8.42 4.32 6.27
CA ARG A 98 7.32 5.02 6.97
C ARG A 98 6.00 4.89 6.24
N GLU A 99 6.01 5.00 4.90
CA GLU A 99 4.83 4.77 4.06
C GLU A 99 4.30 3.34 4.20
N GLU A 100 5.20 2.37 4.24
CA GLU A 100 4.82 0.97 4.40
C GLU A 100 4.26 0.70 5.81
N GLU A 101 4.81 1.33 6.86
CA GLU A 101 4.23 1.29 8.21
C GLU A 101 2.80 1.87 8.25
N ALA A 102 2.57 2.99 7.56
CA ALA A 102 1.23 3.56 7.43
C ALA A 102 0.27 2.58 6.72
N SER A 103 0.74 1.93 5.64
CA SER A 103 -0.04 0.92 4.92
C SER A 103 -0.39 -0.29 5.81
N VAL A 104 0.54 -0.76 6.66
CA VAL A 104 0.25 -1.81 7.66
C VAL A 104 -0.88 -1.37 8.59
N ASN A 105 -0.87 -0.13 9.05
CA ASN A 105 -1.89 0.40 9.94
C ASN A 105 -3.26 0.55 9.26
N ASP A 106 -3.31 1.02 8.00
CA ASP A 106 -4.54 1.12 7.22
C ASP A 106 -5.23 -0.24 7.06
N TYR A 107 -4.45 -1.26 6.69
CA TYR A 107 -4.96 -2.63 6.60
C TYR A 107 -5.39 -3.20 7.95
N GLN A 108 -4.64 -2.91 9.01
CA GLN A 108 -5.01 -3.34 10.35
C GLN A 108 -6.32 -2.69 10.81
N GLU A 109 -6.56 -1.42 10.47
CA GLU A 109 -7.83 -0.74 10.75
C GLU A 109 -8.98 -1.36 9.95
N ALA A 110 -8.79 -1.58 8.64
CA ALA A 110 -9.78 -2.24 7.79
C ALA A 110 -10.18 -3.63 8.32
N LEU A 111 -9.23 -4.40 8.86
CA LEU A 111 -9.47 -5.74 9.42
C LEU A 111 -10.21 -5.72 10.77
N LYS A 112 -10.39 -4.57 11.42
CA LYS A 112 -11.25 -4.45 12.61
C LYS A 112 -12.74 -4.41 12.25
N ALA A 113 -13.06 -4.09 10.99
CA ALA A 113 -14.43 -4.07 10.51
C ALA A 113 -14.99 -5.48 10.30
N ASP A 114 -16.32 -5.61 10.35
CA ASP A 114 -17.04 -6.87 10.09
C ASP A 114 -17.18 -7.11 8.58
N LEU A 115 -16.04 -7.42 7.93
CA LEU A 115 -15.95 -7.70 6.50
C LEU A 115 -16.56 -9.07 6.18
N PRO A 116 -17.25 -9.23 5.02
CA PRO A 116 -17.61 -10.54 4.49
C PRO A 116 -16.40 -11.46 4.42
N LEU A 117 -16.58 -12.76 4.71
CA LEU A 117 -15.46 -13.71 4.87
C LEU A 117 -14.52 -13.79 3.66
N ASP A 118 -15.08 -13.69 2.46
CA ASP A 118 -14.32 -13.68 1.20
C ASP A 118 -13.47 -12.41 1.06
N VAL A 119 -14.04 -11.25 1.36
CA VAL A 119 -13.32 -9.96 1.39
C VAL A 119 -12.25 -9.96 2.48
N GLN A 120 -12.58 -10.43 3.69
CA GLN A 120 -11.64 -10.52 4.81
C GLN A 120 -10.43 -11.39 4.46
N TYR A 121 -10.63 -12.49 3.73
CA TYR A 121 -9.54 -13.34 3.27
C TYR A 121 -8.56 -12.59 2.35
N VAL A 122 -9.07 -11.83 1.38
CA VAL A 122 -8.25 -11.01 0.48
C VAL A 122 -7.46 -9.96 1.26
N VAL A 123 -8.14 -9.17 2.08
CA VAL A 123 -7.52 -8.09 2.88
C VAL A 123 -6.46 -8.64 3.83
N LYS A 124 -6.73 -9.79 4.49
CA LYS A 124 -5.79 -10.40 5.42
C LYS A 124 -4.54 -10.94 4.74
N ARG A 125 -4.67 -11.53 3.55
CA ARG A 125 -3.50 -11.96 2.76
C ARG A 125 -2.62 -10.77 2.40
N GLN A 126 -3.23 -9.71 1.85
CA GLN A 126 -2.51 -8.50 1.46
C GLN A 126 -1.84 -7.82 2.66
N TYR A 127 -2.52 -7.77 3.82
CA TYR A 127 -1.93 -7.28 5.08
C TYR A 127 -0.66 -8.03 5.46
N MET A 128 -0.66 -9.36 5.38
CA MET A 128 0.52 -10.17 5.69
C MET A 128 1.67 -9.87 4.74
N ASP A 129 1.39 -9.75 3.45
CA ASP A 129 2.38 -9.42 2.43
C ASP A 129 2.97 -8.00 2.59
N ILE A 130 2.15 -7.02 2.97
CA ILE A 130 2.59 -5.65 3.30
C ILE A 130 3.48 -5.65 4.54
N LYS A 131 3.09 -6.41 5.58
CA LYS A 131 3.91 -6.54 6.79
C LYS A 131 5.28 -7.18 6.48
N ASP A 132 5.30 -8.21 5.63
CA ASP A 132 6.54 -8.83 5.18
C ASP A 132 7.40 -7.86 4.35
N ALA A 133 6.78 -7.02 3.53
CA ALA A 133 7.48 -5.96 2.80
C ALA A 133 8.12 -4.94 3.74
N TYR A 134 7.39 -4.43 4.73
CA TYR A 134 7.92 -3.55 5.78
C TYR A 134 9.13 -4.18 6.50
N ASP A 135 9.00 -5.43 6.92
CA ASP A 135 10.07 -6.14 7.62
C ASP A 135 11.32 -6.32 6.74
N ARG A 136 11.16 -6.59 5.44
CA ARG A 136 12.27 -6.70 4.48
C ARG A 136 13.00 -5.37 4.28
N ILE A 137 12.28 -4.26 4.14
CA ILE A 137 12.89 -2.92 3.99
C ILE A 137 13.72 -2.61 5.23
N ARG A 138 13.15 -2.83 6.42
CA ARG A 138 13.81 -2.60 7.71
C ARG A 138 15.07 -3.45 7.89
N ILE A 139 15.03 -4.73 7.51
CA ILE A 139 16.21 -5.61 7.60
C ILE A 139 17.29 -5.15 6.64
N LEU A 140 16.95 -4.87 5.39
CA LEU A 140 17.92 -4.47 4.38
C LEU A 140 18.56 -3.12 4.73
N GLN A 141 17.80 -2.19 5.31
CA GLN A 141 18.31 -0.88 5.76
C GLN A 141 19.32 -1.01 6.90
N ARG A 142 19.12 -1.96 7.82
CA ARG A 142 20.06 -2.22 8.93
C ARG A 142 21.36 -2.90 8.48
N ALA A 143 21.34 -3.54 7.32
CA ALA A 143 22.48 -4.26 6.75
C ALA A 143 23.31 -3.41 5.77
N ALA A 144 22.78 -2.25 5.36
CA ALA A 144 23.46 -1.26 4.53
C ALA A 144 24.30 -0.30 5.39
#